data_AF-A0A354AZU8-F1
#
_entry.id   AF-A0A354AZU8-F1
#
_cell.length_a   1.000
_cell.length_b   1.000
_cell.length_c   1.000
_cell.angle_alpha   90.00
_cell.angle_beta   90.00
_cell.angle_gamma   90.00
#
_symmetry.space_group_name_H-M   'P 1'
#
loop_
_entity.id
_entity.type
_entity.pdbx_description
1 polymer ?
#
loop_
_entity_poly.entity_id
_entity_poly.type
_entity_poly.pdbx_seq_one_letter_code
_entity_poly.pdbx_strand_id
1 'polypeptide(L)' 'LTVLALVVMSFALIVAVPVLYASSEDSGRSNRLILLGGIAWVVLVLVNWGMSLLVV' A
#
# COMPACT_ATOMS: atom_id res chain seq x y z
N LEU A 1 -15.19 5.16 3.15
CA LEU A 1 -13.92 5.18 3.90
C LEU A 1 -12.83 4.33 3.25
N THR A 2 -13.12 3.10 2.82
CA THR A 2 -12.16 2.16 2.21
C THR A 2 -11.45 2.72 0.97
N VAL A 3 -12.16 3.49 0.13
CA VAL A 3 -11.55 4.16 -1.03
C VAL A 3 -10.56 5.24 -0.59
N LEU A 4 -10.92 6.06 0.40
CA LEU A 4 -10.01 7.08 0.95
C LEU A 4 -8.75 6.44 1.53
N ALA A 5 -8.90 5.36 2.30
CA ALA A 5 -7.77 4.61 2.83
C ALA A 5 -6.87 4.06 1.71
N LEU A 6 -7.45 3.53 0.64
CA LEU A 6 -6.71 3.07 -0.53
C LEU A 6 -5.94 4.21 -1.23
N VAL A 7 -6.55 5.39 -1.37
CA VAL A 7 -5.88 6.58 -1.96
C VAL A 7 -4.68 7.02 -1.12
N VAL A 8 -4.86 7.15 0.19
CA VAL A 8 -3.77 7.55 1.10
C VAL A 8 -2.64 6.51 1.10
N MET A 9 -2.98 5.22 1.16
CA MET A 9 -1.99 4.15 1.12
C MET A 9 -1.24 4.13 -0.22
N SER A 10 -1.94 4.38 -1.33
CA SER A 10 -1.32 4.47 -2.66
C SER A 10 -0.33 5.64 -2.72
N PHE A 11 -0.73 6.82 -2.24
CA PHE A 11 0.17 7.97 -2.16
C PHE A 11 1.41 7.68 -1.31
N ALA A 12 1.21 7.06 -0.15
CA ALA A 12 2.31 6.66 0.73
C ALA A 12 3.27 5.70 0.01
N LEU A 13 2.78 4.69 -0.70
CA LEU A 13 3.64 3.76 -1.45
C LEU A 13 4.38 4.43 -2.61
N ILE A 14 3.71 5.30 -3.37
CA ILE A 14 4.32 6.02 -4.49
C ILE A 14 5.51 6.86 -4.00
N VAL A 15 5.41 7.48 -2.83
CA VAL A 15 6.50 8.28 -2.24
C VAL A 15 7.53 7.41 -1.52
N ALA A 16 7.09 6.48 -0.67
CA ALA A 16 7.99 5.71 0.20
C ALA A 16 8.83 4.69 -0.55
N VAL A 17 8.27 3.98 -1.54
CA VAL A 17 8.97 2.90 -2.26
C VAL A 17 10.27 3.38 -2.93
N PRO A 18 10.29 4.44 -3.77
CA PRO A 18 11.53 4.91 -4.38
C PRO A 18 12.54 5.43 -3.35
N VAL A 19 12.08 6.09 -2.29
CA VAL A 19 12.94 6.59 -1.21
C VAL A 19 13.60 5.43 -0.47
N LEU A 20 12.84 4.37 -0.14
CA LEU A 20 13.34 3.19 0.55
C LEU A 20 14.29 2.36 -0.31
N TYR A 21 14.09 2.30 -1.62
CA TYR A 21 15.01 1.63 -2.54
C TYR A 21 16.33 2.39 -2.71
N ALA A 22 16.31 3.72 -2.64
CA ALA A 22 17.49 4.55 -2.77
C ALA A 22 18.24 4.73 -1.43
N SER A 23 17.60 4.45 -0.29
CA SER A 23 18.23 4.57 1.02
C SER A 23 19.33 3.53 1.22
N SER A 24 20.45 3.95 1.80
CA SER A 24 21.56 3.09 2.22
C SER A 24 21.36 2.43 3.59
N GLU A 25 20.20 2.65 4.22
CA GLU A 25 19.80 2.00 5.48
C GLU A 25 19.54 0.49 5.28
N ASP A 26 19.29 -0.22 6.39
CA ASP A 26 19.05 -1.68 6.40
C ASP A 26 18.01 -2.12 5.34
N SER A 27 18.53 -2.64 4.23
CA SER A 27 17.74 -3.10 3.08
C SER A 27 16.74 -4.21 3.45
N GLY A 28 17.03 -5.00 4.47
CA GLY A 28 16.14 -6.03 4.98
C GLY A 28 14.88 -5.44 5.62
N ARG A 29 15.05 -4.38 6.42
CA ARG A 29 13.91 -3.62 6.99
C ARG A 29 13.09 -2.96 5.89
N SER A 30 13.75 -2.27 4.95
CA SER A 30 13.10 -1.58 3.84
C SER A 30 12.29 -2.54 2.96
N ASN A 31 12.85 -3.68 2.57
CA ASN A 31 12.13 -4.69 1.79
C ASN A 31 10.91 -5.23 2.54
N ARG A 32 11.02 -5.45 3.85
CA ARG A 32 9.88 -5.91 4.66
C ARG A 32 8.77 -4.87 4.73
N LEU A 33 9.11 -3.59 4.86
CA LEU A 33 8.14 -2.50 4.85
C LEU A 33 7.44 -2.37 3.50
N ILE A 34 8.18 -2.46 2.38
CA ILE A 34 7.61 -2.45 1.03
C ILE A 34 6.66 -3.64 0.83
N LEU A 35 7.07 -4.84 1.26
CA LEU A 35 6.25 -6.04 1.16
C LEU A 35 4.96 -5.93 1.98
N LEU A 36 5.06 -5.50 3.23
CA LEU A 36 3.89 -5.31 4.10
C LEU A 36 2.96 -4.23 3.53
N GLY A 37 3.50 -3.12 3.06
CA GLY A 37 2.74 -2.06 2.42
C GLY A 37 2.02 -2.53 1.16
N GLY A 38 2.70 -3.31 0.31
CA GLY A 38 2.12 -3.92 -0.88
C GLY A 38 0.99 -4.90 -0.56
N ILE A 39 1.17 -5.78 0.43
CA ILE A 39 0.13 -6.71 0.90
C ILE A 39 -1.09 -5.92 1.41
N ALA A 40 -0.86 -4.92 2.27
CA ALA A 40 -1.94 -4.08 2.80
C ALA A 40 -2.72 -3.38 1.67
N TRP A 41 -2.01 -2.89 0.65
CA TRP A 41 -2.63 -2.27 -0.52
C TRP A 41 -3.49 -3.26 -1.32
N VAL A 42 -3.00 -4.47 -1.59
CA VAL A 42 -3.77 -5.51 -2.30
C VAL A 42 -5.03 -5.88 -1.51
N VAL A 43 -4.93 -6.03 -0.19
CA VAL A 43 -6.10 -6.27 0.66
C VAL A 43 -7.12 -5.15 0.53
N LEU A 44 -6.69 -3.88 0.57
CA LEU A 44 -7.58 -2.74 0.39
C LEU A 44 -8.26 -2.73 -0.99
N VAL A 45 -7.57 -3.12 -2.06
CA VAL A 45 -8.16 -3.26 -3.38
C VAL A 45 -9.26 -4.33 -3.38
N LEU A 46 -8.96 -5.52 -2.84
CA LEU A 46 -9.93 -6.62 -2.77
C LEU A 46 -11.15 -6.26 -1.92
N VAL A 47 -10.96 -5.56 -0.80
CA VAL A 47 -12.06 -5.07 0.02
C VAL A 47 -12.92 -4.06 -0.75
N ASN A 48 -12.32 -3.09 -1.44
CA ASN A 48 -13.08 -2.12 -2.23
C ASN A 48 -13.82 -2.78 -3.40
N TRP A 49 -13.21 -3.77 -4.05
CA TRP A 49 -13.87 -4.57 -5.07
C TRP A 49 -15.09 -5.31 -4.49
N GLY A 50 -14.95 -5.96 -3.33
CA GLY A 50 -16.07 -6.60 -2.63
C GLY A 50 -17.17 -5.60 -2.23
N MET A 51 -16.80 -4.43 -1.73
CA MET A 51 -17.77 -3.37 -1.41
C MET A 51 -18.52 -2.88 -2.65
N SER A 52 -17.88 -2.88 -3.82
CA SER A 52 -18.55 -2.51 -5.08
C SER A 52 -19.77 -3.39 -5.37
N LEU A 53 -19.80 -4.64 -4.93
CA LEU A 53 -20.96 -5.54 -5.11
C LEU A 53 -22.12 -5.22 -4.17
N LEU A 54 -21.86 -4.47 -3.09
CA LEU A 54 -22.83 -4.16 -2.04
C LEU A 54 -23.36 -2.73 -2.13
N VAL A 55 -22.60 -1.81 -2.72
CA VAL A 55 -22.90 -0.36 -2.73
C VAL A 55 -23.25 0.19 -4.12
N VAL A 56 -22.96 -0.56 -5.18
CA VAL A 56 -23.34 -0.24 -6.56
C VAL A 56 -24.56 -1.08 -6.91
#